data_AF-A0A7L2UEI2-F1
#
_entry.id   AF-A0A7L2UEI2-F1
#
_cell.length_a   1.000
_cell.length_b   1.000
_cell.length_c   1.000
_cell.angle_alpha   90.00
_cell.angle_beta   90.00
_cell.angle_gamma   90.00
#
_symmetry.space_group_name_H-M   'P 1'
#
loop_
_entity.id
_entity.type
_entity.pdbx_description
1 polymer ?
#
loop_
_entity_poly.entity_id
_entity_poly.type
_entity_poly.pdbx_seq_one_letter_code
_entity_poly.pdbx_strand_id
1 'polypeptide(L)'
;PDVIDGKTFTTTVVDLNPWVEYEFRVVASNKIGGGEPSLPSEKVRTEEAVPEIPPSEVSGGGGSRSELVITWDPIPEELQNGEGFGYVVAFRPFGTTTWIQTVVTSPDTPRYVFRNESILPFSPYEVKVGVYNNKGEGPFSSVTTVFSAEEEPSIAPSGVSATSLSSSVIEVSWTAIPWKMSSGRLLGYEVSSF
;
A
#
# COMPACT_ATOMS: atom_id res chain seq x y z
N PRO A 1 10.54 -10.65 -30.58
CA PRO A 1 10.09 -10.00 -31.82
C PRO A 1 9.96 -11.05 -32.93
N ASP A 2 8.73 -11.27 -33.39
CA ASP A 2 8.49 -12.12 -34.56
C ASP A 2 9.14 -11.47 -35.78
N VAL A 3 9.98 -12.23 -36.49
CA VAL A 3 10.63 -11.77 -37.72
C VAL A 3 9.56 -11.77 -38.81
N ILE A 4 9.04 -10.58 -39.09
CA ILE A 4 8.12 -10.34 -40.21
C ILE A 4 8.87 -10.56 -41.52
N ASP A 5 8.27 -11.28 -42.46
CA ASP A 5 8.93 -11.60 -43.73
C ASP A 5 9.17 -10.35 -44.58
N GLY A 6 10.18 -10.39 -45.46
CA GLY A 6 10.60 -9.25 -46.28
C GLY A 6 9.63 -8.84 -47.40
N LYS A 7 8.46 -9.45 -47.50
CA LYS A 7 7.36 -9.07 -48.41
C LYS A 7 6.14 -8.57 -47.66
N THR A 8 6.17 -8.59 -46.32
CA THR A 8 5.11 -8.08 -45.46
C THR A 8 5.46 -6.66 -45.02
N PHE A 9 4.58 -5.72 -45.34
CA PHE A 9 4.78 -4.29 -45.10
C PHE A 9 3.86 -3.73 -44.01
N THR A 10 3.10 -4.60 -43.35
CA THR A 10 2.19 -4.25 -42.26
C THR A 10 2.25 -5.32 -41.17
N THR A 11 2.11 -4.91 -39.92
CA THR A 11 2.00 -5.81 -38.77
C THR A 11 1.15 -5.16 -37.70
N THR A 12 0.60 -5.96 -36.81
CA THR A 12 -0.11 -5.48 -35.62
C THR A 12 0.84 -5.58 -34.44
N VAL A 13 1.12 -4.44 -33.80
CA VAL A 13 1.82 -4.41 -32.51
C VAL A 13 0.79 -4.71 -31.42
N VAL A 14 1.11 -5.67 -30.55
CA VAL A 14 0.25 -6.14 -29.46
C VAL A 14 0.93 -5.88 -28.11
N ASP A 15 0.21 -6.10 -27.02
CA ASP A 15 0.70 -5.97 -25.64
C ASP A 15 1.27 -4.57 -25.32
N LEU A 16 0.64 -3.53 -25.87
CA LEU A 16 0.90 -2.13 -25.51
C LEU A 16 0.11 -1.77 -24.25
N ASN A 17 0.67 -0.88 -23.42
CA ASN A 17 -0.04 -0.36 -22.27
C ASN A 17 -1.16 0.58 -22.72
N PRO A 18 -2.38 0.45 -22.18
CA PRO A 18 -3.48 1.39 -22.44
C PRO A 18 -3.13 2.82 -21.98
N TRP A 19 -3.72 3.81 -22.67
CA TRP A 19 -3.50 5.23 -22.39
C TRP A 19 -2.04 5.75 -22.42
N VAL A 20 -1.13 5.11 -23.14
CA VAL A 20 0.28 5.53 -23.27
C VAL A 20 0.58 6.02 -24.70
N GLU A 21 1.44 7.05 -24.82
CA GLU A 21 1.94 7.54 -26.12
C GLU A 21 3.10 6.68 -26.64
N TYR A 22 3.00 6.24 -27.88
CA TYR A 22 4.02 5.47 -28.57
C TYR A 22 4.47 6.13 -29.87
N GLU A 23 5.74 5.91 -30.21
CA GLU A 23 6.33 6.12 -31.53
C GLU A 23 6.95 4.80 -32.00
N PHE A 24 6.87 4.53 -33.30
CA PHE A 24 7.37 3.28 -33.89
C PHE A 24 8.45 3.54 -34.93
N ARG A 25 9.44 2.64 -35.00
CA ARG A 25 10.48 2.61 -36.05
C ARG A 25 10.65 1.20 -36.56
N VAL A 26 11.03 1.06 -37.83
CA VAL A 26 11.25 -0.24 -38.48
C VAL A 26 12.73 -0.38 -38.87
N VAL A 27 13.28 -1.58 -38.68
CA VAL A 27 14.65 -1.93 -39.09
C VAL A 27 14.59 -3.08 -40.08
N ALA A 28 15.07 -2.87 -41.30
CA ALA A 28 15.22 -3.95 -42.28
C ALA A 28 16.44 -4.81 -41.91
N SER A 29 16.33 -6.13 -42.05
CA SER A 29 17.44 -7.06 -41.83
C SER A 29 17.61 -7.99 -43.04
N ASN A 30 18.85 -8.36 -43.33
CA ASN A 30 19.19 -9.39 -44.32
C ASN A 30 20.08 -10.47 -43.68
N LYS A 31 20.59 -11.41 -44.49
CA LYS A 31 21.43 -12.52 -44.00
C LYS A 31 22.75 -12.10 -43.34
N ILE A 32 23.20 -10.87 -43.55
CA ILE A 32 24.44 -10.30 -42.99
C ILE A 32 24.14 -9.61 -41.65
N GLY A 33 23.00 -8.92 -41.56
CA GLY A 33 22.57 -8.25 -40.32
C GLY A 33 21.43 -7.24 -40.53
N GLY A 34 21.12 -6.51 -39.47
CA GLY A 34 20.18 -5.38 -39.48
C GLY A 34 20.81 -4.11 -40.07
N GLY A 35 20.00 -3.31 -40.76
CA GLY A 35 20.36 -1.98 -41.25
C GLY A 35 20.07 -0.88 -40.23
N GLU A 36 20.12 0.37 -40.71
CA GLU A 36 19.75 1.53 -39.92
C GLU A 36 18.22 1.58 -39.66
N PRO A 37 17.78 2.06 -38.49
CA PRO A 37 16.37 2.29 -38.23
C PRO A 37 15.77 3.39 -39.11
N SER A 38 14.48 3.27 -39.41
CA SER A 38 13.70 4.38 -39.98
C SER A 38 13.64 5.57 -39.02
N LEU A 39 13.18 6.72 -39.54
CA LEU A 39 12.65 7.79 -38.69
C LEU A 39 11.44 7.25 -37.88
N PRO A 40 11.19 7.78 -36.67
CA PRO A 40 10.01 7.43 -35.89
C PRO A 40 8.72 7.87 -36.59
N SER A 41 7.62 7.16 -36.33
CA SER A 41 6.27 7.60 -36.67
C SER A 41 5.88 8.86 -35.89
N GLU A 42 4.75 9.47 -36.25
CA GLU A 42 4.09 10.42 -35.35
C GLU A 42 3.69 9.71 -34.05
N LYS A 43 3.58 10.48 -32.96
CA LYS A 43 3.08 10.00 -31.67
C LYS A 43 1.62 9.61 -31.79
N VAL A 44 1.28 8.44 -31.29
CA VAL A 44 -0.10 7.98 -31.15
C VAL A 44 -0.32 7.47 -29.74
N ARG A 45 -1.46 7.81 -29.13
CA ARG A 45 -1.86 7.30 -27.83
C ARG A 45 -2.80 6.11 -28.01
N THR A 46 -2.56 5.04 -27.26
CA THR A 46 -3.50 3.92 -27.19
C THR A 46 -4.78 4.33 -26.47
N GLU A 47 -5.90 3.67 -26.80
CA GLU A 47 -7.17 3.87 -26.09
C GLU A 47 -7.05 3.54 -24.59
N GLU A 48 -7.95 4.11 -23.81
CA GLU A 48 -8.08 3.83 -22.39
C GLU A 48 -8.68 2.43 -22.13
N ALA A 49 -8.34 1.82 -21.00
CA ALA A 49 -8.92 0.59 -20.48
C ALA A 49 -9.08 0.67 -18.96
N VAL A 50 -9.74 -0.31 -18.34
CA VAL A 50 -9.76 -0.41 -16.87
C VAL A 50 -8.34 -0.70 -16.35
N PRO A 51 -7.95 -0.21 -15.15
CA PRO A 51 -6.65 -0.53 -14.57
C PRO A 51 -6.67 -1.99 -14.10
N GLU A 52 -5.61 -2.74 -14.43
CA GLU A 52 -5.57 -4.20 -14.18
C GLU A 52 -4.65 -4.59 -13.02
N ILE A 53 -3.85 -3.64 -12.52
CA ILE A 53 -2.82 -3.92 -11.51
C ILE A 53 -3.23 -3.25 -10.19
N PRO A 54 -3.46 -4.01 -9.12
CA PRO A 54 -3.74 -3.44 -7.81
C PRO A 54 -2.44 -2.93 -7.17
N PRO A 55 -2.51 -2.05 -6.15
CA PRO A 55 -1.33 -1.52 -5.47
C PRO A 55 -0.59 -2.61 -4.69
N SER A 56 0.75 -2.51 -4.64
CA SER A 56 1.62 -3.34 -3.80
C SER A 56 1.81 -2.76 -2.40
N GLU A 57 2.43 -3.54 -1.52
CA GLU A 57 2.85 -3.12 -0.17
C GLU A 57 1.74 -2.44 0.65
N VAL A 58 0.50 -2.92 0.52
CA VAL A 58 -0.61 -2.46 1.36
C VAL A 58 -0.27 -2.78 2.82
N SER A 59 -0.18 -1.73 3.61
CA SER A 59 0.28 -1.76 5.00
C SER A 59 -0.34 -0.59 5.78
N GLY A 60 0.14 -0.36 6.99
CA GLY A 60 -0.30 0.75 7.81
C GLY A 60 0.13 0.63 9.25
N GLY A 61 -0.54 1.37 10.12
CA GLY A 61 -0.24 1.44 11.55
C GLY A 61 0.25 2.81 12.01
N GLY A 62 0.30 2.98 13.33
CA GLY A 62 0.57 4.27 13.97
C GLY A 62 -0.56 5.27 13.75
N GLY A 63 -0.23 6.56 13.81
CA GLY A 63 -1.20 7.65 13.77
C GLY A 63 -1.46 8.25 15.16
N SER A 64 -2.41 9.17 15.21
CA SER A 64 -2.93 9.73 16.46
C SER A 64 -4.03 8.85 17.04
N ARG A 65 -4.43 9.13 18.29
CA ARG A 65 -5.58 8.51 18.94
C ARG A 65 -6.80 8.39 18.00
N SER A 66 -7.45 7.23 18.02
CA SER A 66 -8.66 6.96 17.24
C SER A 66 -8.49 7.08 15.73
N GLU A 67 -7.28 6.76 15.23
CA GLU A 67 -6.96 6.68 13.80
C GLU A 67 -6.65 5.26 13.35
N LEU A 68 -7.01 4.97 12.09
CA LEU A 68 -6.47 3.87 11.30
C LEU A 68 -5.76 4.46 10.08
N VAL A 69 -4.44 4.26 10.04
CA VAL A 69 -3.59 4.71 8.95
C VAL A 69 -3.36 3.55 8.00
N ILE A 70 -3.64 3.76 6.71
CA ILE A 70 -3.45 2.79 5.63
C ILE A 70 -2.53 3.41 4.58
N THR A 71 -1.55 2.65 4.10
CA THR A 71 -0.58 3.07 3.08
C THR A 71 -0.38 1.96 2.05
N TRP A 72 0.07 2.32 0.85
CA TRP A 72 0.39 1.40 -0.24
C TRP A 72 1.50 1.99 -1.11
N ASP A 73 1.98 1.26 -2.11
CA ASP A 73 2.84 1.83 -3.16
C ASP A 73 1.98 2.42 -4.28
N PRO A 74 2.33 3.61 -4.82
CA PRO A 74 1.57 4.21 -5.91
C PRO A 74 1.71 3.42 -7.22
N ILE A 75 0.66 3.42 -8.03
CA ILE A 75 0.68 2.80 -9.36
C ILE A 75 1.36 3.76 -10.37
N PRO A 76 2.40 3.31 -11.09
CA PRO A 76 3.03 4.08 -12.16
C PRO A 76 2.02 4.60 -13.19
N GLU A 77 2.24 5.82 -13.71
CA GLU A 77 1.31 6.50 -14.63
C GLU A 77 1.00 5.66 -15.87
N GLU A 78 1.99 4.95 -16.41
CA GLU A 78 1.87 4.07 -17.57
C GLU A 78 1.06 2.78 -17.33
N LEU A 79 0.65 2.52 -16.08
CA LEU A 79 -0.18 1.39 -15.67
C LEU A 79 -1.57 1.82 -15.17
N GLN A 80 -1.87 3.12 -15.18
CA GLN A 80 -3.17 3.66 -14.75
C GLN A 80 -4.27 3.45 -15.80
N ASN A 81 -3.86 3.14 -17.05
CA ASN A 81 -4.72 2.75 -18.18
C ASN A 81 -5.78 3.77 -18.62
N GLY A 82 -5.85 4.97 -18.02
CA GLY A 82 -6.84 5.97 -18.41
C GLY A 82 -6.87 7.20 -17.51
N GLU A 83 -7.75 8.14 -17.85
CA GLU A 83 -7.95 9.34 -17.05
C GLU A 83 -8.79 9.07 -15.79
N GLY A 84 -8.71 9.97 -14.82
CA GLY A 84 -9.50 9.88 -13.59
C GLY A 84 -9.07 8.71 -12.69
N PHE A 85 -7.82 8.28 -12.80
CA PHE A 85 -7.29 7.21 -11.96
C PHE A 85 -7.33 7.56 -10.47
N GLY A 86 -7.61 6.56 -9.64
CA GLY A 86 -7.54 6.66 -8.20
C GLY A 86 -7.63 5.31 -7.52
N TYR A 87 -7.72 5.34 -6.19
CA TYR A 87 -7.77 4.14 -5.35
C TYR A 87 -9.11 3.99 -4.64
N VAL A 88 -9.51 2.74 -4.40
CA VAL A 88 -10.62 2.38 -3.51
C VAL A 88 -10.03 1.71 -2.27
N VAL A 89 -10.07 2.39 -1.13
CA VAL A 89 -9.60 1.82 0.14
C VAL A 89 -10.77 1.13 0.83
N ALA A 90 -10.65 -0.18 1.07
CA ALA A 90 -11.65 -0.97 1.77
C ALA A 90 -11.05 -1.53 3.06
N PHE A 91 -11.72 -1.31 4.19
CA PHE A 91 -11.29 -1.80 5.49
C PHE A 91 -12.47 -2.22 6.37
N ARG A 92 -12.21 -3.12 7.32
CA ARG A 92 -13.19 -3.53 8.34
C ARG A 92 -12.48 -4.02 9.60
N PRO A 93 -13.09 -3.90 10.79
CA PRO A 93 -12.54 -4.53 11.99
C PRO A 93 -12.39 -6.04 11.78
N PHE A 94 -11.30 -6.62 12.27
CA PHE A 94 -11.02 -8.05 12.10
C PHE A 94 -12.18 -8.92 12.61
N GLY A 95 -12.60 -9.90 11.82
CA GLY A 95 -13.70 -10.82 12.18
C GLY A 95 -15.11 -10.27 11.91
N THR A 96 -15.23 -9.06 11.35
CA THR A 96 -16.53 -8.53 10.88
C THR A 96 -16.74 -8.81 9.39
N THR A 97 -17.96 -8.62 8.90
CA THR A 97 -18.32 -8.94 7.49
C THR A 97 -18.40 -7.72 6.59
N THR A 98 -18.87 -6.58 7.12
CA THR A 98 -19.15 -5.36 6.35
C THR A 98 -17.87 -4.55 6.11
N TRP A 99 -17.54 -4.34 4.83
CA TRP A 99 -16.45 -3.45 4.42
C TRP A 99 -16.92 -1.99 4.43
N ILE A 100 -16.09 -1.12 5.00
CA ILE A 100 -16.17 0.33 4.79
C ILE A 100 -15.29 0.64 3.60
N GLN A 101 -15.82 1.40 2.62
CA GLN A 101 -15.11 1.78 1.41
C GLN A 101 -15.05 3.28 1.26
N THR A 102 -13.94 3.78 0.75
CA THR A 102 -13.76 5.18 0.39
C THR A 102 -12.90 5.31 -0.87
N VAL A 103 -13.03 6.45 -1.55
CA VAL A 103 -12.30 6.74 -2.78
C VAL A 103 -11.20 7.76 -2.48
N VAL A 104 -10.00 7.50 -2.99
CA VAL A 104 -8.86 8.41 -2.97
C VAL A 104 -8.56 8.80 -4.41
N THR A 105 -8.89 10.05 -4.77
CA THR A 105 -8.81 10.57 -6.15
C THR A 105 -7.44 11.10 -6.53
N SER A 106 -6.46 11.09 -5.63
CA SER A 106 -5.09 11.56 -5.88
C SER A 106 -4.16 10.36 -6.03
N PRO A 107 -3.71 10.03 -7.26
CA PRO A 107 -2.81 8.91 -7.53
C PRO A 107 -1.49 8.99 -6.75
N ASP A 108 -1.03 10.23 -6.52
CA ASP A 108 0.25 10.55 -5.85
C ASP A 108 0.15 10.57 -4.31
N THR A 109 -1.03 10.30 -3.76
CA THR A 109 -1.25 10.24 -2.31
C THR A 109 -1.54 8.79 -1.90
N PRO A 110 -0.52 7.92 -1.77
CA PRO A 110 -0.73 6.49 -1.48
C PRO A 110 -0.93 6.25 0.04
N ARG A 111 -1.83 7.05 0.63
CA ARG A 111 -2.11 7.10 2.06
C ARG A 111 -3.57 7.48 2.30
N TYR A 112 -4.20 6.78 3.23
CA TYR A 112 -5.51 7.12 3.76
C TYR A 112 -5.50 7.08 5.29
N VAL A 113 -6.23 8.01 5.93
CA VAL A 113 -6.39 8.06 7.38
C VAL A 113 -7.87 8.07 7.70
N PHE A 114 -8.34 6.99 8.31
CA PHE A 114 -9.69 6.92 8.86
C PHE A 114 -9.67 7.38 10.32
N ARG A 115 -10.54 8.34 10.67
CA ARG A 115 -10.68 8.85 12.03
C ARG A 115 -12.09 8.57 12.54
N ASN A 116 -12.19 7.89 13.67
CA ASN A 116 -13.47 7.67 14.34
C ASN A 116 -13.26 7.35 15.82
N GLU A 117 -13.95 8.06 16.70
CA GLU A 117 -13.87 7.90 18.17
C GLU A 117 -14.14 6.46 18.65
N SER A 118 -14.85 5.65 17.87
CA SER A 118 -15.14 4.25 18.18
C SER A 118 -14.00 3.29 17.84
N ILE A 119 -12.91 3.76 17.24
CA ILE A 119 -11.72 2.94 16.96
C ILE A 119 -11.00 2.69 18.28
N LEU A 120 -10.97 1.42 18.67
CA LEU A 120 -10.16 0.97 19.80
C LEU A 120 -8.68 1.05 19.44
N PRO A 121 -7.80 1.43 20.38
CA PRO A 121 -6.36 1.49 20.15
C PRO A 121 -5.78 0.10 19.87
N PHE A 122 -4.75 0.07 19.03
CA PHE A 122 -4.02 -1.14 18.63
C PHE A 122 -4.93 -2.34 18.26
N SER A 123 -6.02 -2.05 17.55
CA SER A 123 -7.02 -3.04 17.15
C SER A 123 -6.84 -3.44 15.70
N PRO A 124 -6.93 -4.75 15.37
CA PRO A 124 -6.68 -5.23 14.03
C PRO A 124 -7.86 -4.94 13.09
N TYR A 125 -7.53 -4.49 11.88
CA TYR A 125 -8.41 -4.30 10.74
C TYR A 125 -7.93 -5.15 9.57
N GLU A 126 -8.86 -5.75 8.85
CA GLU A 126 -8.59 -6.29 7.52
C GLU A 126 -8.70 -5.16 6.50
N VAL A 127 -7.70 -5.04 5.64
CA VAL A 127 -7.57 -3.94 4.67
C VAL A 127 -7.25 -4.51 3.30
N LYS A 128 -7.84 -3.92 2.25
CA LYS A 128 -7.45 -4.12 0.84
C LYS A 128 -7.62 -2.81 0.08
N VAL A 129 -6.77 -2.58 -0.91
CA VAL A 129 -6.81 -1.37 -1.74
C VAL A 129 -7.01 -1.78 -3.19
N GLY A 130 -7.99 -1.19 -3.85
CA GLY A 130 -8.28 -1.38 -5.26
C GLY A 130 -7.96 -0.15 -6.07
N VAL A 131 -8.06 -0.28 -7.39
CA VAL A 131 -7.84 0.79 -8.36
C VAL A 131 -9.10 1.04 -9.18
N TYR A 132 -9.24 2.24 -9.70
CA TYR A 132 -10.28 2.58 -10.66
C TYR A 132 -9.80 3.69 -11.58
N ASN A 133 -10.45 3.84 -12.73
CA ASN A 133 -10.35 5.03 -13.57
C ASN A 133 -11.71 5.32 -14.23
N ASN A 134 -11.78 6.25 -15.17
CA ASN A 134 -13.05 6.60 -15.84
C ASN A 134 -13.70 5.47 -16.63
N LYS A 135 -12.97 4.38 -16.96
CA LYS A 135 -13.53 3.19 -17.61
C LYS A 135 -14.14 2.19 -16.64
N GLY A 136 -13.78 2.26 -15.35
CA GLY A 136 -14.39 1.43 -14.32
C GLY A 136 -13.42 1.01 -13.22
N GLU A 137 -13.87 0.02 -12.44
CA GLU A 137 -13.13 -0.56 -11.32
C GLU A 137 -12.18 -1.66 -11.80
N GLY A 138 -10.97 -1.65 -11.25
CA GLY A 138 -9.99 -2.71 -11.38
C GLY A 138 -9.96 -3.65 -10.17
N PRO A 139 -8.95 -4.51 -10.06
CA PRO A 139 -8.85 -5.47 -8.97
C PRO A 139 -8.47 -4.81 -7.64
N PHE A 140 -8.76 -5.53 -6.55
CA PHE A 140 -8.22 -5.23 -5.22
C PHE A 140 -6.92 -5.99 -4.96
N SER A 141 -6.08 -5.42 -4.10
CA SER A 141 -4.95 -6.12 -3.48
C SER A 141 -5.42 -7.34 -2.69
N SER A 142 -4.46 -8.18 -2.30
CA SER A 142 -4.71 -9.17 -1.25
C SER A 142 -5.10 -8.47 0.06
N VAL A 143 -5.90 -9.15 0.88
CA VAL A 143 -6.27 -8.66 2.22
C VAL A 143 -5.05 -8.74 3.12
N THR A 144 -4.75 -7.64 3.80
CA THR A 144 -3.70 -7.55 4.83
C THR A 144 -4.29 -7.16 6.18
N THR A 145 -3.55 -7.39 7.26
CA THR A 145 -3.94 -6.94 8.61
C THR A 145 -3.17 -5.68 8.98
N VAL A 146 -3.89 -4.61 9.34
CA VAL A 146 -3.34 -3.34 9.81
C VAL A 146 -3.89 -3.04 11.20
N PHE A 147 -3.07 -2.50 12.09
CA PHE A 147 -3.51 -2.10 13.43
C PHE A 147 -3.84 -0.60 13.46
N SER A 148 -4.88 -0.21 14.19
CA SER A 148 -5.11 1.20 14.54
C SER A 148 -4.00 1.77 15.41
N ALA A 149 -3.98 3.09 15.58
CA ALA A 149 -3.00 3.79 16.39
C ALA A 149 -2.90 3.23 17.82
N GLU A 150 -1.68 3.25 18.36
CA GLU A 150 -1.40 2.92 19.75
C GLU A 150 -1.72 4.12 20.65
N GLU A 151 -2.09 3.85 21.90
CA GLU A 151 -2.19 4.86 22.96
C GLU A 151 -1.15 4.58 24.04
N GLU A 152 -0.82 5.62 24.83
CA GLU A 152 0.01 5.45 26.02
C GLU A 152 -0.61 4.42 26.98
N PRO A 153 0.20 3.56 27.63
CA PRO A 153 -0.31 2.64 28.63
C PRO A 153 -1.03 3.41 29.74
N SER A 154 -2.34 3.21 29.86
CA SER A 154 -3.18 3.88 30.87
C SER A 154 -3.18 3.17 32.22
N ILE A 155 -2.50 2.03 32.32
CA ILE A 155 -2.48 1.16 33.49
C ILE A 155 -1.06 1.11 34.05
N ALA A 156 -0.92 1.44 35.33
CA ALA A 156 0.36 1.33 36.04
C ALA A 156 0.69 -0.14 36.37
N PRO A 157 1.98 -0.54 36.38
CA PRO A 157 2.41 -1.83 36.90
C PRO A 157 1.99 -1.99 38.36
N SER A 158 1.47 -3.16 38.73
CA SER A 158 1.03 -3.47 40.09
C SER A 158 2.02 -4.36 40.83
N GLY A 159 1.87 -4.53 42.14
CA GLY A 159 2.75 -5.41 42.93
C GLY A 159 4.21 -4.97 42.96
N VAL A 160 4.46 -3.66 42.86
CA VAL A 160 5.83 -3.11 42.95
C VAL A 160 6.39 -3.42 44.32
N SER A 161 7.56 -4.06 44.38
CA SER A 161 8.29 -4.34 45.60
C SER A 161 9.79 -4.09 45.39
N ALA A 162 10.48 -3.70 46.48
CA ALA A 162 11.90 -3.41 46.45
C ALA A 162 12.60 -4.08 47.65
N THR A 163 13.73 -4.75 47.40
CA THR A 163 14.50 -5.46 48.43
C THR A 163 15.96 -5.01 48.38
N SER A 164 16.52 -4.58 49.51
CA SER A 164 17.95 -4.24 49.59
C SER A 164 18.80 -5.51 49.55
N LEU A 165 19.69 -5.61 48.57
CA LEU A 165 20.65 -6.71 48.47
C LEU A 165 21.99 -6.37 49.14
N SER A 166 22.34 -5.08 49.19
CA SER A 166 23.54 -4.58 49.89
C SER A 166 23.41 -3.09 50.24
N SER A 167 24.49 -2.48 50.74
CA SER A 167 24.56 -1.04 51.01
C SER A 167 24.40 -0.14 49.78
N SER A 168 24.50 -0.69 48.56
CA SER A 168 24.44 0.09 47.31
C SER A 168 23.67 -0.61 46.20
N VAL A 169 22.89 -1.65 46.50
CA VAL A 169 22.14 -2.43 45.51
C VAL A 169 20.74 -2.70 46.02
N ILE A 170 19.74 -2.31 45.23
CA ILE A 170 18.33 -2.58 45.46
C ILE A 170 17.80 -3.35 44.25
N GLU A 171 17.12 -4.46 44.51
CA GLU A 171 16.32 -5.16 43.51
C GLU A 171 14.90 -4.60 43.54
N VAL A 172 14.36 -4.25 42.37
CA VAL A 172 12.96 -3.80 42.21
C VAL A 172 12.24 -4.79 41.31
N SER A 173 11.07 -5.24 41.72
CA SER A 173 10.23 -6.17 40.96
C SER A 173 8.78 -5.65 40.88
N TRP A 174 8.06 -6.02 39.83
CA TRP A 174 6.66 -5.63 39.60
C TRP A 174 5.92 -6.68 38.79
N THR A 175 4.59 -6.58 38.76
CA THR A 175 3.71 -7.41 37.94
C THR A 175 3.63 -6.83 36.53
N ALA A 176 3.83 -7.67 35.51
CA ALA A 176 3.76 -7.24 34.13
C ALA A 176 2.35 -6.79 33.73
N ILE A 177 2.25 -5.73 32.93
CA ILE A 177 0.97 -5.27 32.36
C ILE A 177 0.54 -6.27 31.27
N PRO A 178 -0.69 -6.82 31.31
CA PRO A 178 -1.19 -7.67 30.24
C PRO A 178 -1.21 -6.92 28.89
N TRP A 179 -0.73 -7.54 27.81
CA TRP A 179 -0.65 -6.89 26.49
C TRP A 179 -2.01 -6.40 25.93
N LYS A 180 -3.12 -7.01 26.34
CA LYS A 180 -4.48 -6.56 25.97
C LYS A 180 -4.88 -5.25 26.64
N MET A 181 -4.15 -4.87 27.68
CA MET A 181 -4.38 -3.69 28.51
C MET A 181 -3.36 -2.60 28.24
N SER A 182 -2.30 -2.87 27.47
CA SER A 182 -1.26 -1.88 27.15
C SER A 182 -1.66 -0.88 26.07
N SER A 183 -2.88 -0.99 25.50
CA SER A 183 -3.41 -0.13 24.42
C SER A 183 -2.45 0.08 23.24
N GLY A 184 -1.54 -0.88 23.03
CA GLY A 184 -0.36 -0.73 22.20
C GLY A 184 0.67 -1.81 22.50
N ARG A 185 1.78 -1.78 21.78
CA ARG A 185 2.89 -2.70 22.00
C ARG A 185 3.73 -2.20 23.17
N LEU A 186 3.67 -2.90 24.30
CA LEU A 186 4.51 -2.56 25.45
C LEU A 186 6.00 -2.75 25.12
N LEU A 187 6.77 -1.67 25.13
CA LEU A 187 8.20 -1.68 24.81
C LEU A 187 9.10 -1.95 26.02
N GLY A 188 8.68 -1.52 27.22
CA GLY A 188 9.46 -1.65 28.45
C GLY A 188 8.83 -0.95 29.64
N TYR A 189 9.60 -0.83 30.71
CA TYR A 189 9.24 -0.12 31.93
C TYR A 189 10.35 0.87 32.27
N GLU A 190 10.00 2.06 32.77
CA GLU A 190 10.93 3.05 33.28
C GLU A 190 10.96 2.98 34.82
N VAL A 191 12.15 2.95 35.42
CA VAL A 191 12.33 2.91 36.87
C VAL A 191 13.11 4.16 37.30
N SER A 192 12.48 4.99 38.14
CA SER A 192 13.05 6.25 38.62
C SER A 192 13.21 6.23 40.14
N SER A 193 14.36 6.74 40.62
CA SER A 193 14.63 6.98 42.04
C SER A 193 14.48 8.47 42.35
N PHE A 194 13.88 8.82 43.49
CA PHE A 194 13.65 10.20 43.94
C PHE A 194 14.28 10.45 45.32
#